data_AF-A0A2S9PY36-F1
#
_entry.id   AF-A0A2S9PY36-F1
#
_cell.length_a   1.000
_cell.length_b   1.000
_cell.length_c   1.000
_cell.angle_alpha   90.00
_cell.angle_beta   90.00
_cell.angle_gamma   90.00
#
_symmetry.space_group_name_H-M   'P 1'
#
loop_
_entity.id
_entity.type
_entity.pdbx_description
1 polymer ?
#
loop_
_entity_poly.entity_id
_entity_poly.type
_entity_poly.pdbx_seq_one_letter_code
_entity_poly.pdbx_strand_id
1 'polypeptide(L)' 'MSLHHNDPMSWTVEHKLSLAEGGDPYDLNNLAPAHRRCNSKKGANNRPVERPKTSRRWK' A
#
# COMPACT_ATOMS: atom_id res chain seq x y z
N MET A 1 -2.07 -8.60 -19.75
CA MET A 1 -0.87 -9.30 -19.22
C MET A 1 -0.66 -8.88 -17.77
N SER A 2 -0.50 -9.82 -16.84
CA SER A 2 -0.13 -9.55 -15.44
C SER A 2 1.39 -9.53 -15.28
N LEU A 3 1.90 -8.68 -14.37
CA LEU A 3 3.33 -8.65 -14.03
C LEU A 3 3.73 -9.95 -13.31
N HIS A 4 5.00 -10.35 -13.46
CA HIS A 4 5.55 -11.46 -12.70
C HIS A 4 5.45 -11.17 -11.21
N HIS A 5 5.17 -12.18 -10.37
CA HIS A 5 4.92 -11.95 -8.95
C HIS A 5 6.09 -11.23 -8.26
N ASN A 6 7.33 -11.45 -8.71
CA ASN A 6 8.55 -10.81 -8.21
C ASN A 6 8.82 -9.38 -8.70
N ASP A 7 8.02 -8.88 -9.63
CA ASP A 7 8.15 -7.52 -10.11
C ASP A 7 7.84 -6.51 -8.98
N PRO A 8 8.64 -5.45 -8.78
CA PRO A 8 8.37 -4.42 -7.78
C PRO A 8 6.99 -3.76 -7.91
N MET A 9 6.45 -3.68 -9.13
CA MET A 9 5.14 -3.13 -9.47
C MET A 9 4.06 -4.21 -9.57
N SER A 10 4.37 -5.48 -9.26
CA SER A 10 3.35 -6.53 -9.18
C SER A 10 2.29 -6.15 -8.15
N TRP A 11 1.03 -6.44 -8.48
CA TRP A 11 -0.10 -6.27 -7.59
C TRP A 11 0.04 -7.19 -6.36
N THR A 12 -0.33 -6.65 -5.20
CA THR A 12 -0.40 -7.32 -3.90
C THR A 12 -1.57 -6.75 -3.09
N VAL A 13 -2.00 -7.48 -2.05
CA VAL A 13 -2.95 -6.98 -1.05
C VAL A 13 -2.19 -6.41 0.13
N GLU A 14 -2.59 -5.22 0.57
CA GLU A 14 -2.05 -4.52 1.74
C GLU A 14 -3.17 -4.32 2.78
N HIS A 15 -2.83 -4.42 4.06
CA HIS A 15 -3.70 -4.02 5.16
C HIS A 15 -3.55 -2.52 5.43
N LYS A 16 -4.64 -1.75 5.45
CA LYS A 16 -4.66 -0.31 5.74
C LYS A 16 -4.13 -0.04 7.15
N LEU A 17 -4.70 -0.74 8.14
CA LEU A 17 -4.22 -0.87 9.51
C LEU A 17 -3.43 -2.16 9.62
N SER A 18 -2.13 -2.06 9.92
CA SER A 18 -1.26 -3.22 10.09
C SER A 18 -1.74 -4.16 11.21
N LEU A 19 -1.47 -5.47 11.07
CA LEU A 19 -1.82 -6.47 12.10
C LEU A 19 -1.15 -6.18 13.45
N ALA A 20 0.09 -5.65 13.41
CA ALA A 20 0.84 -5.26 14.60
C ALA A 20 0.19 -4.08 15.35
N GLU A 21 -0.57 -3.23 14.65
CA GLU A 21 -1.31 -2.10 15.23
C GLU A 21 -2.79 -2.44 15.49
N GLY A 22 -3.16 -3.73 15.47
CA GLY A 22 -4.51 -4.21 15.80
C GLY A 22 -5.47 -4.32 14.61
N GLY A 23 -4.96 -4.32 13.38
CA GLY A 23 -5.76 -4.61 12.19
C GLY A 23 -6.35 -6.01 12.21
N ASP A 24 -7.63 -6.13 11.83
CA ASP A 24 -8.29 -7.41 11.62
C ASP A 24 -7.80 -8.03 10.28
N PRO A 25 -7.28 -9.28 10.28
CA PRO A 25 -6.85 -9.97 9.07
C PRO A 25 -7.99 -10.38 8.13
N TYR A 26 -9.23 -10.41 8.61
CA TYR A 26 -10.41 -10.83 7.84
C TYR A 26 -11.36 -9.67 7.48
N ASP A 27 -11.11 -8.46 7.99
CA ASP A 27 -11.88 -7.29 7.60
C ASP A 27 -11.51 -6.86 6.17
N LEU A 28 -12.43 -7.10 5.24
CA LEU A 28 -12.29 -6.69 3.85
C LEU A 28 -12.16 -5.16 3.70
N ASN A 29 -12.70 -4.38 4.63
CA ASN A 29 -12.55 -2.92 4.62
C ASN A 29 -11.15 -2.49 5.00
N ASN A 30 -10.40 -3.33 5.71
CA ASN A 30 -9.00 -3.12 6.03
C ASN A 30 -8.07 -3.48 4.86
N LEU A 31 -8.57 -3.98 3.74
CA LEU A 31 -7.73 -4.35 2.58
C LEU A 31 -7.67 -3.22 1.53
N ALA A 32 -6.50 -3.08 0.91
CA ALA A 32 -6.26 -2.17 -0.20
C ALA A 32 -5.32 -2.79 -1.24
N PRO A 33 -5.46 -2.45 -2.54
CA PRO A 33 -4.52 -2.85 -3.56
C PRO A 33 -3.22 -2.03 -3.44
N ALA A 34 -2.08 -2.70 -3.49
CA ALA A 34 -0.77 -2.07 -3.46
C ALA A 34 0.23 -2.79 -4.35
N HIS A 35 1.26 -2.09 -4.81
CA HIS A 35 2.41 -2.74 -5.43
C HIS A 35 3.26 -3.44 -4.38
N ARG A 36 3.95 -4.54 -4.76
CA ARG A 36 4.88 -5.25 -3.89
C ARG A 36 5.87 -4.29 -3.22
N ARG A 37 6.52 -3.39 -3.97
CA ARG A 37 7.49 -2.42 -3.43
C ARG A 37 6.87 -1.44 -2.45
N CYS A 38 5.64 -0.98 -2.71
CA CYS A 38 4.93 -0.04 -1.84
C CYS A 38 4.55 -0.71 -0.52
N ASN A 39 3.97 -1.91 -0.59
CA ASN A 39 3.58 -2.71 0.56
C ASN A 39 4.81 -3.04 1.43
N SER A 40 5.90 -3.52 0.84
CA SER A 40 7.16 -3.78 1.55
C SER A 40 7.77 -2.53 2.17
N LYS A 41 7.69 -1.37 1.50
CA LYS A 41 8.23 -0.10 2.00
C LYS A 41 7.41 0.45 3.18
N LYS A 42 6.09 0.25 3.18
CA LYS A 42 5.22 0.63 4.30
C LYS A 42 5.58 -0.16 5.57
N GLY A 43 5.71 -1.47 5.44
CA GLY A 43 5.91 -2.38 6.57
C GLY A 43 4.73 -2.29 7.55
N ALA A 44 5.01 -2.27 8.84
CA ALA A 44 3.98 -2.15 9.88
C ALA A 44 3.51 -0.70 10.11
N ASN A 45 4.05 0.30 9.41
CA ASN A 45 3.73 1.70 9.68
C ASN A 45 2.39 2.08 9.03
N ASN A 46 1.45 2.61 9.80
CA ASN A 46 0.23 3.24 9.26
C ASN A 46 0.41 4.72 8.90
N ARG A 47 1.65 5.17 8.67
CA ARG A 47 1.91 6.58 8.33
C ARG A 47 1.29 6.91 6.98
N PRO A 48 0.51 8.00 6.86
CA PRO A 48 0.00 8.44 5.57
C PRO A 48 1.18 8.72 4.64
N VAL A 49 1.16 8.14 3.44
CA VAL A 49 2.15 8.47 2.41
C VAL A 49 1.95 9.94 2.07
N GLU A 50 2.91 10.78 2.45
CA GLU A 50 2.88 12.19 2.09
C GLU A 50 2.84 12.32 0.57
N ARG A 51 1.80 13.00 0.08
CA ARG A 51 1.70 13.26 -1.36
C ARG A 51 2.89 14.12 -1.77
N PRO A 52 3.66 13.73 -2.81
CA PRO A 52 4.76 14.55 -3.28
C PRO A 52 4.23 15.92 -3.68
N LYS A 53 4.87 16.99 -3.17
CA LYS A 53 4.51 18.36 -3.53
C LYS A 53 4.83 18.56 -5.02
N THR A 54 3.82 18.59 -5.87
CA THR A 54 4.00 18.88 -7.29
C THR A 54 4.15 20.39 -7.50
N SER A 55 5.14 20.82 -8.28
CA SER A 55 5.35 22.25 -8.58
C SER A 55 4.21 22.87 -9.39
N ARG A 56 3.43 22.06 -10.12
CA ARG A 56 2.23 22.51 -10.85
C ARG A 56 0.99 22.50 -9.96
N ARG A 57 0.28 23.62 -9.93
CA ARG A 57 -1.13 23.70 -9.53
C ARG A 57 -1.98 23.42 -10.75
N TRP A 58 -2.45 22.18 -10.88
CA TRP A 58 -3.47 21.84 -11.87
C TRP A 58 -4.79 22.45 -11.36
N LYS A 59 -5.25 23.51 -12.04
CA LYS A 59 -6.57 24.13 -11.84
C LYS A 59 -7.51 23.62 -12.91
#